data_AF-A0A1Y1HRQ0-F1
#
_entry.id   AF-A0A1Y1HRQ0-F1
#
_cell.length_a   1.000
_cell.length_b   1.000
_cell.length_c   1.000
_cell.angle_alpha   90.00
_cell.angle_beta   90.00
_cell.angle_gamma   90.00
#
_symmetry.space_group_name_H-M   'P 1'
#
loop_
_entity.id
_entity.type
_entity.pdbx_description
1 polymer ?
#
loop_
_entity_poly.entity_id
_entity_poly.type
_entity_poly.pdbx_seq_one_letter_code
_entity_poly.pdbx_strand_id
1 'polypeptide(L)'
;MAKKGKKDSKPLTEEEKLVRQEMLALQAEEERKKQEEDAKKRLKDKKETEEKYARINGLKIHTQWRKFMRQAKVDELRRDIEILSQQHEREVDRKDAIIQMLDKDLDDAESQHQTALRAHLQTVDAIIELQYERIKALEAEFQKALQALSDEFDSEKAEIQNSHNKQKKELLEMAVAMEAEFEEAEGEARQEFESQREEIKNRNSEEYNVLKISLEGAIEELEREFEQAHQAYLDSTESRTQSFKELTAKDASSAKIIEQRMRKLIRLHEQIAQWRTKMATSSREWEQRNKALKDEKDMMVKHYQELKSKMNRMRQAEHERLKQLSLYSGEAIKELERKLEQAERILKLAELNRKMETEQEKILPFDPTHVSTIPIPAADELLASASLQDVRDGGYSDAEAPTSPLNGFGSGRETEALAQAMRDFGGGLNSADGDFTREESEAAPTLCAYATDENGKLVPEWHYLSNFFKRYNKVILDKAALDKEKRRLLDDNAKLKYVLKQYLDGITVNGEVLKDPKNPLLVVNNRRQNFMKTASMTAGLAPKSVNTLPIPSAEQSRRNTAMSSQKKGVTVLQYNMPS
;
A
#
# COMPACT_ATOMS: atom_id res chain seq x y z
N MET A 1 -100.93 -47.53 88.35
CA MET A 1 -102.40 -47.58 88.52
C MET A 1 -102.79 -48.94 89.07
N ALA A 2 -103.74 -48.94 90.01
CA ALA A 2 -104.07 -50.06 90.90
C ALA A 2 -104.93 -51.15 90.24
N LYS A 3 -104.76 -52.41 90.69
CA LYS A 3 -105.85 -53.24 91.25
C LYS A 3 -105.31 -54.56 91.85
N LYS A 4 -105.64 -54.78 93.12
CA LYS A 4 -105.50 -56.02 93.90
C LYS A 4 -106.50 -57.08 93.43
N GLY A 5 -106.14 -58.35 93.59
CA GLY A 5 -107.06 -59.49 93.55
C GLY A 5 -106.44 -60.77 94.12
N LYS A 6 -106.82 -61.12 95.36
CA LYS A 6 -106.47 -62.31 96.16
C LYS A 6 -107.20 -63.56 95.63
N LYS A 7 -106.62 -64.77 95.74
CA LYS A 7 -107.21 -65.92 96.48
C LYS A 7 -106.43 -67.25 96.40
N ASP A 8 -106.14 -67.75 97.60
CA ASP A 8 -106.31 -69.09 98.16
C ASP A 8 -105.63 -70.38 97.62
N SER A 9 -105.11 -71.08 98.63
CA SER A 9 -104.31 -72.29 98.73
C SER A 9 -105.03 -73.62 98.43
N LYS A 10 -104.29 -74.60 97.89
CA LYS A 10 -104.48 -76.06 98.12
C LYS A 10 -103.11 -76.78 98.10
N PRO A 11 -102.86 -77.78 98.97
CA PRO A 11 -101.56 -78.42 99.10
C PRO A 11 -101.37 -79.63 98.16
N LEU A 12 -100.28 -79.56 97.39
CA LEU A 12 -99.30 -80.57 96.93
C LEU A 12 -99.53 -82.10 96.93
N THR A 13 -98.99 -82.72 95.86
CA THR A 13 -98.36 -84.06 95.82
C THR A 13 -96.94 -83.92 95.23
N GLU A 14 -95.93 -84.63 95.74
CA GLU A 14 -94.50 -84.32 95.53
C GLU A 14 -93.88 -84.78 94.19
N GLU A 15 -94.52 -85.66 93.42
CA GLU A 15 -93.94 -86.18 92.16
C GLU A 15 -94.22 -85.29 90.92
N GLU A 16 -95.31 -84.51 90.91
CA GLU A 16 -95.60 -83.54 89.83
C GLU A 16 -94.73 -82.27 89.90
N LYS A 17 -94.06 -82.04 91.03
CA LYS A 17 -93.11 -80.92 91.20
C LYS A 17 -91.79 -81.15 90.49
N LEU A 18 -91.32 -82.39 90.41
CA LEU A 18 -90.01 -82.70 89.84
C LEU A 18 -90.05 -82.60 88.31
N VAL A 19 -91.08 -83.16 87.67
CA VAL A 19 -91.29 -83.07 86.21
C VAL A 19 -91.59 -81.63 85.78
N ARG A 20 -92.33 -80.87 86.59
CA ARG A 20 -92.53 -79.43 86.33
C ARG A 20 -91.26 -78.63 86.53
N GLN A 21 -90.40 -78.99 87.48
CA GLN A 21 -89.07 -78.39 87.64
C GLN A 21 -88.15 -78.73 86.46
N GLU A 22 -88.18 -79.95 85.93
CA GLU A 22 -87.40 -80.35 84.76
C GLU A 22 -87.90 -79.72 83.45
N MET A 23 -89.22 -79.66 83.23
CA MET A 23 -89.83 -78.94 82.10
C MET A 23 -89.54 -77.43 82.17
N LEU A 24 -89.60 -76.83 83.36
CA LEU A 24 -89.23 -75.42 83.55
C LEU A 24 -87.72 -75.20 83.39
N ALA A 25 -86.88 -76.18 83.73
CA ALA A 25 -85.43 -76.11 83.53
C ALA A 25 -85.06 -76.26 82.04
N LEU A 26 -85.71 -77.15 81.29
CA LEU A 26 -85.57 -77.28 79.84
C LEU A 26 -86.08 -76.05 79.10
N GLN A 27 -87.24 -75.51 79.50
CA GLN A 27 -87.75 -74.24 78.96
C GLN A 27 -86.81 -73.07 79.29
N ALA A 28 -86.25 -73.02 80.50
CA ALA A 28 -85.24 -72.02 80.85
C ALA A 28 -83.93 -72.20 80.07
N GLU A 29 -83.52 -73.43 79.74
CA GLU A 29 -82.33 -73.70 78.92
C GLU A 29 -82.57 -73.37 77.44
N GLU A 30 -83.76 -73.68 76.89
CA GLU A 30 -84.18 -73.28 75.54
C GLU A 30 -84.34 -71.76 75.42
N GLU A 31 -84.91 -71.10 76.43
CA GLU A 31 -84.97 -69.65 76.50
C GLU A 31 -83.58 -69.03 76.63
N ARG A 32 -82.66 -69.65 77.38
CA ARG A 32 -81.24 -69.23 77.41
C ARG A 32 -80.56 -69.41 76.07
N LYS A 33 -80.73 -70.55 75.39
CA LYS A 33 -80.19 -70.79 74.04
C LYS A 33 -80.77 -69.81 73.03
N LYS A 34 -82.07 -69.54 73.09
CA LYS A 34 -82.73 -68.53 72.25
C LYS A 34 -82.22 -67.13 72.54
N GLN A 35 -82.02 -66.76 73.80
CA GLN A 35 -81.39 -65.50 74.19
C GLN A 35 -79.93 -65.41 73.70
N GLU A 36 -79.17 -66.50 73.74
CA GLU A 36 -77.81 -66.59 73.21
C GLU A 36 -77.77 -66.50 71.68
N GLU A 37 -78.72 -67.12 70.97
CA GLU A 37 -78.87 -67.03 69.52
C GLU A 37 -79.31 -65.63 69.09
N ASP A 38 -80.27 -65.02 69.79
CA ASP A 38 -80.70 -63.64 69.57
C ASP A 38 -79.55 -62.66 69.88
N ALA A 39 -78.75 -62.91 70.91
CA ALA A 39 -77.55 -62.13 71.21
C ALA A 39 -76.49 -62.27 70.12
N LYS A 40 -76.23 -63.50 69.63
CA LYS A 40 -75.32 -63.76 68.49
C LYS A 40 -75.80 -63.09 67.21
N LYS A 41 -77.10 -63.16 66.93
CA LYS A 41 -77.72 -62.50 65.76
C LYS A 41 -77.60 -60.99 65.85
N ARG A 42 -77.90 -60.39 67.01
CA ARG A 42 -77.67 -58.95 67.26
C ARG A 42 -76.20 -58.56 67.10
N LEU A 43 -75.26 -59.41 67.53
CA LEU A 43 -73.83 -59.14 67.39
C LEU A 43 -73.40 -59.23 65.92
N LYS A 44 -73.95 -60.18 65.16
CA LYS A 44 -73.75 -60.31 63.72
C LYS A 44 -74.34 -59.12 62.95
N ASP A 45 -75.56 -58.69 63.27
CA ASP A 45 -76.19 -57.51 62.66
C ASP A 45 -75.42 -56.22 62.99
N LYS A 46 -74.90 -56.08 64.22
CA LYS A 46 -73.99 -55.00 64.60
C LYS A 46 -72.69 -55.05 63.81
N LYS A 47 -72.08 -56.22 63.66
CA LYS A 47 -70.87 -56.39 62.83
C LYS A 47 -71.14 -56.02 61.37
N GLU A 48 -72.24 -56.48 60.78
CA GLU A 48 -72.58 -56.17 59.39
C GLU A 48 -72.91 -54.68 59.19
N THR A 49 -73.56 -54.04 60.15
CA THR A 49 -73.81 -52.59 60.11
C THR A 49 -72.51 -51.80 60.29
N GLU A 50 -71.63 -52.20 61.20
CA GLU A 50 -70.28 -51.63 61.35
C GLU A 50 -69.42 -51.83 60.09
N GLU A 51 -69.44 -53.00 59.44
CA GLU A 51 -68.74 -53.24 58.18
C GLU A 51 -69.29 -52.37 57.04
N LYS A 52 -70.62 -52.21 56.96
CA LYS A 52 -71.26 -51.29 56.00
C LYS A 52 -70.86 -49.84 56.30
N TYR A 53 -70.85 -49.42 57.57
CA TYR A 53 -70.40 -48.09 57.96
C TYR A 53 -68.91 -47.89 57.69
N ALA A 54 -68.05 -48.87 57.95
CA ALA A 54 -66.64 -48.82 57.64
C ALA A 54 -66.40 -48.67 56.13
N ARG A 55 -67.15 -49.41 55.30
CA ARG A 55 -67.08 -49.30 53.84
C ARG A 55 -67.54 -47.93 53.34
N ILE A 56 -68.68 -47.45 53.82
CA ILE A 56 -69.23 -46.13 53.44
C ILE A 56 -68.33 -44.99 53.93
N ASN A 57 -67.82 -45.09 55.16
CA ASN A 57 -66.89 -44.11 55.71
C ASN A 57 -65.56 -44.12 54.96
N GLY A 58 -65.04 -45.29 54.56
CA GLY A 58 -63.88 -45.41 53.69
C GLY A 58 -64.09 -44.70 52.35
N LEU A 59 -65.24 -44.90 51.69
CA LEU A 59 -65.57 -44.19 50.45
C LEU A 59 -65.70 -42.68 50.63
N LYS A 60 -66.29 -42.23 51.75
CA LYS A 60 -66.37 -40.80 52.11
C LYS A 60 -64.97 -40.21 52.33
N ILE A 61 -64.12 -40.89 53.08
CA ILE A 61 -62.72 -40.48 53.32
C ILE A 61 -61.95 -40.43 52.01
N HIS A 62 -62.03 -41.46 51.15
CA HIS A 62 -61.37 -41.44 49.84
C HIS A 62 -61.89 -40.31 48.95
N THR A 63 -63.17 -39.99 49.02
CA THR A 63 -63.75 -38.88 48.25
C THR A 63 -63.25 -37.53 48.76
N GLN A 64 -63.21 -37.34 50.07
CA GLN A 64 -62.62 -36.15 50.70
C GLN A 64 -61.10 -36.07 50.43
N TRP A 65 -60.37 -37.17 50.55
CA TRP A 65 -58.94 -37.25 50.28
C TRP A 65 -58.62 -36.92 48.83
N ARG A 66 -59.38 -37.44 47.85
CA ARG A 66 -59.25 -37.05 46.45
C ARG A 66 -59.53 -35.56 46.24
N LYS A 67 -60.50 -34.97 46.96
CA LYS A 67 -60.74 -33.53 46.91
C LYS A 67 -59.53 -32.75 47.46
N PHE A 68 -59.00 -33.14 48.62
CA PHE A 68 -57.82 -32.51 49.21
C PHE A 68 -56.58 -32.66 48.32
N MET A 69 -56.30 -33.85 47.80
CA MET A 69 -55.17 -34.09 46.90
C MET A 69 -55.28 -33.31 45.59
N ARG A 70 -56.48 -33.22 45.01
CA ARG A 70 -56.69 -32.36 43.82
C ARG A 70 -56.47 -30.89 44.14
N GLN A 71 -56.97 -30.41 45.28
CA GLN A 71 -56.74 -29.03 45.68
C GLN A 71 -55.24 -28.75 45.89
N ALA A 72 -54.55 -29.62 46.62
CA ALA A 72 -53.12 -29.50 46.85
C ALA A 72 -52.33 -29.52 45.52
N LYS A 73 -52.69 -30.39 44.57
CA LYS A 73 -52.05 -30.42 43.25
C LYS A 73 -52.36 -29.19 42.42
N VAL A 74 -53.59 -28.67 42.49
CA VAL A 74 -53.95 -27.41 41.82
C VAL A 74 -53.16 -26.24 42.40
N ASP A 75 -52.98 -26.18 43.71
CA ASP A 75 -52.20 -25.13 44.37
C ASP A 75 -50.70 -25.24 44.04
N GLU A 76 -50.16 -26.46 43.96
CA GLU A 76 -48.80 -26.72 43.45
C GLU A 76 -48.63 -26.23 42.01
N LEU A 77 -49.51 -26.65 41.10
CA LEU A 77 -49.46 -26.24 39.69
C LEU A 77 -49.60 -24.72 39.51
N ARG A 78 -50.41 -24.05 40.34
CA ARG A 78 -50.53 -22.59 40.32
C ARG A 78 -49.21 -21.91 40.69
N ARG A 79 -48.50 -22.41 41.72
CA ARG A 79 -47.17 -21.90 42.08
C ARG A 79 -46.16 -22.15 40.96
N ASP A 80 -46.20 -23.34 40.35
CA ASP A 80 -45.28 -23.66 39.24
C ASP A 80 -45.54 -22.76 38.03
N ILE A 81 -46.80 -22.48 37.69
CA ILE A 81 -47.19 -21.55 36.62
C ILE A 81 -46.70 -20.13 36.94
N GLU A 82 -46.83 -19.67 38.20
CA GLU A 82 -46.36 -18.35 38.62
C GLU A 82 -44.83 -18.23 38.56
N ILE A 83 -44.10 -19.27 39.01
CA ILE A 83 -42.64 -19.31 38.88
C ILE A 83 -42.23 -19.28 37.40
N LEU A 84 -42.90 -20.07 36.56
CA LEU A 84 -42.63 -20.10 35.13
C LEU A 84 -42.96 -18.75 34.46
N SER A 85 -44.04 -18.08 34.85
CA SER A 85 -44.39 -16.76 34.30
C SER A 85 -43.35 -15.71 34.68
N GLN A 86 -42.88 -15.70 35.95
CA GLN A 86 -41.82 -14.79 36.39
C GLN A 86 -40.48 -15.08 35.68
N GLN A 87 -40.16 -16.35 35.42
CA GLN A 87 -38.99 -16.72 34.64
C GLN A 87 -39.10 -16.22 33.21
N HIS A 88 -40.26 -16.40 32.57
CA HIS A 88 -40.51 -15.93 31.21
C HIS A 88 -40.44 -14.41 31.11
N GLU A 89 -41.03 -13.68 32.06
CA GLU A 89 -40.96 -12.21 32.12
C GLU A 89 -39.51 -11.72 32.19
N ARG A 90 -38.67 -12.34 33.04
CA ARG A 90 -37.23 -12.03 33.10
C ARG A 90 -36.48 -12.37 31.81
N GLU A 91 -36.88 -13.43 31.11
CA GLU A 91 -36.29 -13.76 29.80
C GLU A 91 -36.69 -12.75 28.73
N VAL A 92 -37.94 -12.27 28.76
CA VAL A 92 -38.42 -11.19 27.89
C VAL A 92 -37.63 -9.91 28.18
N ASP A 93 -37.53 -9.48 29.43
CA ASP A 93 -36.76 -8.28 29.81
C ASP A 93 -35.30 -8.35 29.33
N ARG A 94 -34.65 -9.52 29.45
CA ARG A 94 -33.28 -9.73 28.96
C ARG A 94 -33.19 -9.64 27.44
N LYS A 95 -34.15 -10.23 26.72
CA LYS A 95 -34.20 -10.17 25.26
C LYS A 95 -34.48 -8.75 24.79
N ASP A 96 -35.37 -8.03 25.45
CA ASP A 96 -35.67 -6.62 25.15
C ASP A 96 -34.45 -5.73 25.41
N ALA A 97 -33.68 -5.98 26.48
CA ALA A 97 -32.41 -5.30 26.71
C ALA A 97 -31.38 -5.60 25.61
N ILE A 98 -31.29 -6.85 25.13
CA ILE A 98 -30.42 -7.21 24.00
C ILE A 98 -30.88 -6.51 22.72
N ILE A 99 -32.18 -6.48 22.42
CA ILE A 99 -32.73 -5.77 21.26
C ILE A 99 -32.35 -4.28 21.33
N GLN A 100 -32.53 -3.63 22.48
CA GLN A 100 -32.16 -2.22 22.64
C GLN A 100 -30.66 -1.96 22.48
N MET A 101 -29.80 -2.90 22.87
CA MET A 101 -28.36 -2.78 22.61
C MET A 101 -28.06 -2.95 21.12
N LEU A 102 -28.66 -3.95 20.46
CA LEU A 102 -28.49 -4.18 19.03
C LEU A 102 -29.01 -3.00 18.19
N ASP A 103 -30.10 -2.36 18.59
CA ASP A 103 -30.62 -1.16 17.92
C ASP A 103 -29.60 0.00 18.02
N LYS A 104 -28.98 0.20 19.19
CA LYS A 104 -27.92 1.20 19.36
C LYS A 104 -26.67 0.87 18.54
N ASP A 105 -26.26 -0.39 18.55
CA ASP A 105 -25.11 -0.84 17.75
C ASP A 105 -25.37 -0.62 16.25
N LEU A 106 -26.62 -0.79 15.80
CA LEU A 106 -27.04 -0.51 14.44
C LEU A 106 -26.98 1.00 14.13
N ASP A 107 -27.52 1.84 15.01
CA ASP A 107 -27.45 3.31 14.88
C ASP A 107 -25.99 3.81 14.84
N ASP A 108 -25.12 3.26 15.70
CA ASP A 108 -23.70 3.60 15.74
C ASP A 108 -22.98 3.15 14.47
N ALA A 109 -23.26 1.93 13.98
CA ALA A 109 -22.71 1.44 12.72
C ALA A 109 -23.18 2.27 11.52
N GLU A 110 -24.43 2.70 11.50
CA GLU A 110 -24.95 3.58 10.46
C GLU A 110 -24.27 4.96 10.51
N SER A 111 -24.13 5.55 11.70
CA SER A 111 -23.42 6.82 11.90
C SER A 111 -21.96 6.76 11.46
N GLN A 112 -21.26 5.67 11.78
CA GLN A 112 -19.90 5.40 11.29
C GLN A 112 -19.86 5.27 9.77
N HIS A 113 -20.80 4.53 9.17
CA HIS A 113 -20.88 4.39 7.72
C HIS A 113 -21.11 5.74 7.02
N GLN A 114 -22.04 6.56 7.52
CA GLN A 114 -22.28 7.89 6.98
C GLN A 114 -21.05 8.80 7.11
N THR A 115 -20.32 8.71 8.23
CA THR A 115 -19.08 9.48 8.44
C THR A 115 -17.98 9.04 7.47
N ALA A 116 -17.78 7.73 7.29
CA ALA A 116 -16.84 7.18 6.32
C ALA A 116 -17.20 7.58 4.89
N LEU A 117 -18.50 7.58 4.55
CA LEU A 117 -18.98 8.03 3.23
C LEU A 117 -18.68 9.51 3.00
N ARG A 118 -18.94 10.38 4.00
CA ARG A 118 -18.60 11.81 3.91
C ARG A 118 -17.10 12.01 3.71
N ALA A 119 -16.25 11.29 4.46
CA ALA A 119 -14.80 11.34 4.30
C ALA A 119 -14.36 10.88 2.90
N HIS A 120 -14.93 9.78 2.40
CA HIS A 120 -14.65 9.30 1.05
C HIS A 120 -15.06 10.33 -0.01
N LEU A 121 -16.24 10.93 0.10
CA LEU A 121 -16.68 11.98 -0.83
C LEU A 121 -15.73 13.18 -0.82
N GLN A 122 -15.29 13.63 0.36
CA GLN A 122 -14.28 14.69 0.45
C GLN A 122 -12.96 14.32 -0.23
N THR A 123 -12.51 13.06 -0.10
CA THR A 123 -11.30 12.61 -0.83
C THR A 123 -11.51 12.58 -2.34
N VAL A 124 -12.70 12.18 -2.81
CA VAL A 124 -13.04 12.19 -4.24
C VAL A 124 -13.10 13.62 -4.76
N ASP A 125 -13.70 14.56 -4.02
CA ASP A 125 -13.74 15.97 -4.37
C ASP A 125 -12.33 16.56 -4.47
N ALA A 126 -11.44 16.25 -3.52
CA ALA A 126 -10.03 16.66 -3.56
C ALA A 126 -9.28 16.10 -4.78
N ILE A 127 -9.56 14.84 -5.16
CA ILE A 127 -9.00 14.25 -6.39
C ILE A 127 -9.54 14.98 -7.62
N ILE A 128 -10.84 15.29 -7.66
CA ILE A 128 -11.47 16.02 -8.77
C ILE A 128 -10.84 17.42 -8.91
N GLU A 129 -10.64 18.15 -7.81
CA GLU A 129 -9.97 19.45 -7.80
C GLU A 129 -8.53 19.35 -8.35
N LEU A 130 -7.76 18.35 -7.90
CA LEU A 130 -6.41 18.11 -8.42
C LEU A 130 -6.43 17.82 -9.94
N GLN A 131 -7.41 17.06 -10.43
CA GLN A 131 -7.54 16.82 -11.87
C GLN A 131 -7.94 18.08 -12.63
N TYR A 132 -8.81 18.93 -12.08
CA TYR A 132 -9.14 20.21 -12.69
C TYR A 132 -7.93 21.13 -12.78
N GLU A 133 -7.11 21.21 -11.73
CA GLU A 133 -5.87 21.96 -11.75
C GLU A 133 -4.88 21.42 -12.79
N ARG A 134 -4.75 20.09 -12.88
CA ARG A 134 -3.90 19.44 -13.90
C ARG A 134 -4.36 19.77 -15.31
N ILE A 135 -5.66 19.66 -15.59
CA ILE A 135 -6.24 19.98 -16.90
C ILE A 135 -6.01 21.46 -17.22
N LYS A 136 -6.26 22.37 -16.27
CA LYS A 136 -6.04 23.80 -16.45
C LYS A 136 -4.57 24.14 -16.72
N ALA A 137 -3.64 23.48 -16.02
CA ALA A 137 -2.21 23.64 -16.27
C ALA A 137 -1.81 23.16 -17.67
N LEU A 138 -2.32 21.99 -18.09
CA LEU A 138 -2.10 21.48 -19.44
C LEU A 138 -2.68 22.42 -20.51
N GLU A 139 -3.91 22.92 -20.33
CA GLU A 139 -4.51 23.90 -21.23
C GLU A 139 -3.67 25.18 -21.34
N ALA A 140 -3.15 25.68 -20.22
CA ALA A 140 -2.27 26.85 -20.20
C ALA A 140 -0.93 26.58 -20.92
N GLU A 141 -0.33 25.40 -20.73
CA GLU A 141 0.88 24.98 -21.45
C GLU A 141 0.61 24.86 -22.96
N PHE A 142 -0.53 24.27 -23.35
CA PHE A 142 -0.93 24.16 -24.76
C PHE A 142 -1.16 25.53 -25.39
N GLN A 143 -1.86 26.44 -24.71
CA GLN A 143 -2.07 27.80 -25.20
C GLN A 143 -0.75 28.55 -25.36
N LYS A 144 0.17 28.42 -24.40
CA LYS A 144 1.50 29.02 -24.47
C LYS A 144 2.32 28.46 -25.64
N ALA A 145 2.29 27.14 -25.85
CA ALA A 145 2.96 26.51 -26.98
C ALA A 145 2.37 26.98 -28.33
N LEU A 146 1.05 27.12 -28.39
CA LEU A 146 0.36 27.60 -29.59
C LEU A 146 0.68 29.07 -29.89
N GLN A 147 0.77 29.92 -28.86
CA GLN A 147 1.21 31.30 -28.99
C GLN A 147 2.67 31.37 -29.47
N ALA A 148 3.58 30.63 -28.82
CA ALA A 148 4.99 30.60 -29.23
C ALA A 148 5.16 30.16 -30.69
N LEU A 149 4.42 29.13 -31.11
CA LEU A 149 4.43 28.66 -32.50
C LEU A 149 3.86 29.71 -33.47
N SER A 150 2.79 30.40 -33.08
CA SER A 150 2.23 31.51 -33.88
C SER A 150 3.25 32.65 -34.04
N ASP A 151 3.91 33.04 -32.95
CA ASP A 151 4.93 34.09 -32.95
C ASP A 151 6.14 33.70 -33.82
N GLU A 152 6.57 32.43 -33.75
CA GLU A 152 7.62 31.88 -34.62
C GLU A 152 7.21 31.97 -36.10
N PHE A 153 6.00 31.54 -36.46
CA PHE A 153 5.50 31.64 -37.84
C PHE A 153 5.38 33.08 -38.32
N ASP A 154 4.91 34.00 -37.49
CA ASP A 154 4.79 35.40 -37.84
C ASP A 154 6.18 36.05 -38.01
N SER A 155 7.15 35.66 -37.17
CA SER A 155 8.55 36.11 -37.31
C SER A 155 9.20 35.59 -38.59
N GLU A 156 9.06 34.30 -38.90
CA GLU A 156 9.59 33.69 -40.12
C GLU A 156 8.95 34.32 -41.36
N LYS A 157 7.63 34.53 -41.34
CA LYS A 157 6.91 35.21 -42.40
C LYS A 157 7.41 36.63 -42.60
N ALA A 158 7.63 37.39 -41.53
CA ALA A 158 8.18 38.74 -41.61
C ALA A 158 9.60 38.75 -42.18
N GLU A 159 10.46 37.81 -41.78
CA GLU A 159 11.80 37.65 -42.31
C GLU A 159 11.80 37.32 -43.81
N ILE A 160 10.96 36.37 -44.23
CA ILE A 160 10.80 36.00 -45.65
C ILE A 160 10.32 37.21 -46.46
N GLN A 161 9.31 37.94 -45.97
CA GLN A 161 8.79 39.12 -46.64
C GLN A 161 9.84 40.23 -46.75
N ASN A 162 10.61 40.47 -45.69
CA ASN A 162 11.68 41.46 -45.68
C ASN A 162 12.82 41.09 -46.63
N SER A 163 13.23 39.81 -46.63
CA SER A 163 14.24 39.29 -47.55
C SER A 163 13.80 39.42 -49.00
N HIS A 164 12.57 39.01 -49.31
CA HIS A 164 11.99 39.16 -50.65
C HIS A 164 11.91 40.63 -51.07
N ASN A 165 11.46 41.53 -50.19
CA ASN A 165 11.39 42.96 -50.50
C ASN A 165 12.78 43.58 -50.73
N LYS A 166 13.78 43.14 -49.97
CA LYS A 166 15.18 43.56 -50.17
C LYS A 166 15.70 43.08 -51.52
N GLN A 167 15.55 41.81 -51.85
CA GLN A 167 15.95 41.24 -53.15
C GLN A 167 15.23 41.95 -54.31
N LYS A 168 13.93 42.19 -54.18
CA LYS A 168 13.15 42.93 -55.18
C LYS A 168 13.70 44.35 -55.38
N LYS A 169 14.06 45.04 -54.29
CA LYS A 169 14.64 46.39 -54.34
C LYS A 169 16.03 46.36 -55.01
N GLU A 170 16.89 45.42 -54.65
CA GLU A 170 18.21 45.24 -55.27
C GLU A 170 18.10 44.97 -56.78
N LEU A 171 17.15 44.12 -57.20
CA LEU A 171 16.91 43.86 -58.63
C LEU A 171 16.38 45.09 -59.37
N LEU A 172 15.51 45.88 -58.74
CA LEU A 172 15.01 47.14 -59.32
C LEU A 172 16.14 48.18 -59.43
N GLU A 173 16.99 48.31 -58.41
CA GLU A 173 18.14 49.21 -58.45
C GLU A 173 19.15 48.80 -59.53
N MET A 174 19.40 47.50 -59.69
CA MET A 174 20.25 46.98 -60.78
C MET A 174 19.64 47.26 -62.15
N ALA A 175 18.32 47.11 -62.31
CA ALA A 175 17.63 47.42 -63.57
C ALA A 175 17.76 48.92 -63.91
N VAL A 176 17.56 49.80 -62.94
CA VAL A 176 17.73 51.26 -63.12
C VAL A 176 19.18 51.63 -63.43
N ALA A 177 20.15 51.03 -62.74
CA ALA A 177 21.57 51.25 -63.01
C ALA A 177 21.95 50.78 -64.42
N MET A 178 21.44 49.61 -64.84
CA MET A 178 21.64 49.08 -66.19
C MET A 178 21.02 49.99 -67.25
N GLU A 179 19.80 50.50 -67.04
CA GLU A 179 19.17 51.48 -67.93
C GLU A 179 20.00 52.78 -68.03
N ALA A 180 20.52 53.28 -66.91
CA ALA A 180 21.38 54.47 -66.90
C ALA A 180 22.71 54.25 -67.65
N GLU A 181 23.37 53.09 -67.46
CA GLU A 181 24.58 52.74 -68.21
C GLU A 181 24.31 52.63 -69.71
N PHE A 182 23.15 52.09 -70.12
CA PHE A 182 22.76 52.08 -71.54
C PHE A 182 22.50 53.47 -72.09
N GLU A 183 21.83 54.36 -71.34
CA GLU A 183 21.62 55.75 -71.74
C GLU A 183 22.94 56.52 -71.87
N GLU A 184 23.88 56.32 -70.93
CA GLU A 184 25.22 56.90 -70.98
C GLU A 184 26.00 56.38 -72.20
N ALA A 185 26.02 55.07 -72.43
CA ALA A 185 26.69 54.47 -73.59
C ALA A 185 26.06 54.94 -74.92
N GLU A 186 24.74 55.10 -74.98
CA GLU A 186 24.07 55.67 -76.15
C GLU A 186 24.47 57.16 -76.32
N GLY A 187 24.56 57.91 -75.23
CA GLY A 187 25.02 59.29 -75.21
C GLY A 187 26.47 59.44 -75.70
N GLU A 188 27.39 58.63 -75.18
CA GLU A 188 28.79 58.58 -75.60
C GLU A 188 28.91 58.23 -77.08
N ALA A 189 28.20 57.20 -77.56
CA ALA A 189 28.21 56.80 -78.96
C ALA A 189 27.68 57.92 -79.88
N ARG A 190 26.64 58.65 -79.45
CA ARG A 190 26.13 59.84 -80.17
C ARG A 190 27.15 60.97 -80.17
N GLN A 191 27.78 61.26 -79.04
CA GLN A 191 28.80 62.31 -78.92
C GLN A 191 30.04 61.99 -79.76
N GLU A 192 30.50 60.75 -79.74
CA GLU A 192 31.63 60.29 -80.54
C GLU A 192 31.30 60.42 -82.04
N PHE A 193 30.09 60.02 -82.46
CA PHE A 193 29.65 60.22 -83.83
C PHE A 193 29.62 61.71 -84.24
N GLU A 194 29.15 62.60 -83.36
CA GLU A 194 29.17 64.04 -83.60
C GLU A 194 30.59 64.61 -83.66
N SER A 195 31.49 64.16 -82.77
CA SER A 195 32.90 64.54 -82.75
C SER A 195 33.60 64.12 -84.04
N GLN A 196 33.45 62.85 -84.45
CA GLN A 196 34.00 62.35 -85.72
C GLN A 196 33.47 63.15 -86.91
N ARG A 197 32.17 63.52 -86.89
CA ARG A 197 31.58 64.38 -87.92
C ARG A 197 32.21 65.77 -87.95
N GLU A 198 32.48 66.39 -86.80
CA GLU A 198 33.13 67.70 -86.71
C GLU A 198 34.61 67.62 -87.09
N GLU A 199 35.34 66.58 -86.68
CA GLU A 199 36.73 66.35 -87.08
C GLU A 199 36.85 66.21 -88.60
N ILE A 200 35.96 65.45 -89.25
CA ILE A 200 35.93 65.34 -90.71
C ILE A 200 35.67 66.71 -91.35
N LYS A 201 34.75 67.50 -90.79
CA LYS A 201 34.47 68.87 -91.28
C LYS A 201 35.69 69.78 -91.14
N ASN A 202 36.36 69.75 -89.98
CA ASN A 202 37.56 70.55 -89.70
C ASN A 202 38.71 70.14 -90.60
N ARG A 203 38.96 68.83 -90.74
CA ARG A 203 39.96 68.28 -91.65
C ARG A 203 39.73 68.75 -93.08
N ASN A 204 38.49 68.70 -93.58
CA ASN A 204 38.17 69.20 -94.93
C ASN A 204 38.46 70.71 -95.05
N SER A 205 38.20 71.50 -94.00
CA SER A 205 38.52 72.94 -93.98
C SER A 205 40.02 73.23 -93.89
N GLU A 206 40.78 72.39 -93.17
CA GLU A 206 42.23 72.47 -93.08
C GLU A 206 42.86 72.09 -94.42
N GLU A 207 42.41 71.00 -95.05
CA GLU A 207 42.84 70.59 -96.38
C GLU A 207 42.58 71.69 -97.41
N TYR A 208 41.43 72.38 -97.32
CA TYR A 208 41.15 73.57 -98.12
C TYR A 208 42.14 74.73 -97.84
N ASN A 209 42.42 75.03 -96.58
CA ASN A 209 43.34 76.11 -96.20
C ASN A 209 44.80 75.80 -96.56
N VAL A 210 45.25 74.56 -96.40
CA VAL A 210 46.59 74.10 -96.81
C VAL A 210 46.73 74.21 -98.33
N LEU A 211 45.72 73.77 -99.08
CA LEU A 211 45.72 73.94 -100.54
C LEU A 211 45.78 75.42 -100.93
N LYS A 212 45.04 76.27 -100.23
CA LYS A 212 45.10 77.72 -100.42
C LYS A 212 46.51 78.28 -100.17
N ILE A 213 47.13 77.96 -99.03
CA ILE A 213 48.50 78.40 -98.68
C ILE A 213 49.52 77.86 -99.68
N SER A 214 49.38 76.61 -100.14
CA SER A 214 50.27 76.03 -101.14
C SER A 214 50.19 76.78 -102.48
N LEU A 215 49.00 77.23 -102.88
CA LEU A 215 48.81 78.02 -104.09
C LEU A 215 49.35 79.44 -103.93
N GLU A 216 49.24 80.04 -102.74
CA GLU A 216 49.86 81.34 -102.39
C GLU A 216 51.40 81.24 -102.35
N GLY A 217 51.97 80.19 -101.78
CA GLY A 217 53.43 79.98 -101.70
C GLY A 217 54.10 79.69 -103.05
N ALA A 218 53.43 79.00 -103.96
CA ALA A 218 53.92 78.80 -105.33
C ALA A 218 54.02 80.14 -106.10
N ILE A 219 53.20 81.12 -105.74
CA ILE A 219 53.27 82.48 -106.30
C ILE A 219 54.50 83.21 -105.76
N GLU A 220 54.78 83.11 -104.46
CA GLU A 220 55.96 83.73 -103.82
C GLU A 220 57.30 83.11 -104.27
N GLU A 221 57.36 81.80 -104.53
CA GLU A 221 58.58 81.15 -105.02
C GLU A 221 58.98 81.65 -106.42
N LEU A 222 58.01 81.87 -107.30
CA LEU A 222 58.24 82.47 -108.62
C LEU A 222 58.78 83.92 -108.53
N GLU A 223 58.44 84.64 -107.46
CA GLU A 223 59.00 85.97 -107.17
C GLU A 223 60.43 85.89 -106.61
N ARG A 224 60.72 84.89 -105.76
CA ARG A 224 62.04 84.72 -105.12
C ARG A 224 63.13 84.20 -106.06
N GLU A 225 62.77 83.35 -107.03
CA GLU A 225 63.72 82.87 -108.06
C GLU A 225 64.27 84.00 -108.92
N PHE A 226 63.51 85.08 -109.10
CA PHE A 226 63.95 86.30 -109.78
C PHE A 226 65.03 87.08 -109.00
N GLU A 227 64.94 87.09 -107.67
CA GLU A 227 65.89 87.80 -106.78
C GLU A 227 67.20 87.01 -106.57
N GLN A 228 67.12 85.67 -106.52
CA GLN A 228 68.24 84.78 -106.17
C GLN A 228 69.37 84.73 -107.20
N ALA A 229 69.07 84.94 -108.49
CA ALA A 229 70.09 85.01 -109.52
C ALA A 229 71.08 86.19 -109.34
N HIS A 230 70.69 87.22 -108.59
CA HIS A 230 71.50 88.42 -108.35
C HIS A 230 72.51 88.23 -107.19
N GLN A 231 72.16 87.42 -106.18
CA GLN A 231 72.94 87.27 -104.95
C GLN A 231 74.08 86.24 -105.06
N ALA A 232 73.98 85.27 -106.00
CA ALA A 232 74.97 84.20 -106.19
C ALA A 232 76.37 84.67 -106.65
N TYR A 233 76.52 85.94 -106.99
CA TYR A 233 77.81 86.55 -107.39
C TYR A 233 78.70 86.94 -106.19
N LEU A 234 78.17 87.04 -104.96
CA LEU A 234 78.90 87.62 -103.82
C LEU A 234 79.51 86.63 -102.82
N ASP A 235 78.98 85.41 -102.68
CA ASP A 235 79.28 84.61 -101.48
C ASP A 235 80.26 83.45 -101.69
N SER A 236 81.49 83.81 -102.08
CA SER A 236 82.71 82.98 -102.00
C SER A 236 83.16 82.66 -100.55
N THR A 237 82.23 82.67 -99.59
CA THR A 237 82.47 82.63 -98.14
C THR A 237 82.23 81.24 -97.55
N GLU A 238 82.63 80.19 -98.27
CA GLU A 238 82.26 78.78 -98.00
C GLU A 238 83.10 78.10 -96.89
N SER A 239 84.24 78.66 -96.49
CA SER A 239 85.23 77.97 -95.62
C SER A 239 84.82 77.83 -94.14
N ARG A 240 83.98 78.73 -93.60
CA ARG A 240 83.64 78.75 -92.16
C ARG A 240 82.53 77.78 -91.76
N THR A 241 81.85 77.18 -92.74
CA THR A 241 80.67 76.33 -92.57
C THR A 241 81.02 74.85 -92.36
N GLN A 242 82.24 74.42 -92.69
CA GLN A 242 82.66 73.01 -92.58
C GLN A 242 83.04 72.61 -91.14
N SER A 243 83.70 73.47 -90.37
CA SER A 243 84.18 73.13 -89.01
C SER A 243 83.07 73.02 -87.97
N PHE A 244 81.96 73.78 -88.11
CA PHE A 244 80.79 73.67 -87.22
C PHE A 244 79.99 72.37 -87.46
N LYS A 245 80.02 71.82 -88.69
CA LYS A 245 79.33 70.58 -89.03
C LYS A 245 79.93 69.35 -88.35
N GLU A 246 81.26 69.32 -88.18
CA GLU A 246 81.95 68.18 -87.54
C GLU A 246 81.71 68.10 -86.03
N LEU A 247 81.66 69.25 -85.34
CA LEU A 247 81.42 69.28 -83.89
C LEU A 247 79.96 68.95 -83.55
N THR A 248 79.01 69.45 -84.35
CA THR A 248 77.57 69.17 -84.20
C THR A 248 77.24 67.68 -84.40
N ALA A 249 77.97 66.99 -85.29
CA ALA A 249 77.79 65.55 -85.54
C ALA A 249 78.23 64.67 -84.34
N LYS A 250 79.27 65.08 -83.61
CA LYS A 250 79.76 64.35 -82.43
C LYS A 250 78.84 64.50 -81.22
N ASP A 251 78.28 65.70 -80.99
CA ASP A 251 77.29 65.91 -79.93
C ASP A 251 75.96 65.19 -80.23
N ALA A 252 75.53 65.17 -81.49
CA ALA A 252 74.33 64.43 -81.90
C ALA A 252 74.46 62.91 -81.71
N SER A 253 75.66 62.34 -81.91
CA SER A 253 75.90 60.91 -81.70
C SER A 253 75.95 60.54 -80.21
N SER A 254 76.57 61.39 -79.37
CA SER A 254 76.62 61.20 -77.91
C SER A 254 75.23 61.34 -77.27
N ALA A 255 74.43 62.32 -77.71
CA ALA A 255 73.05 62.52 -77.24
C ALA A 255 72.14 61.32 -77.54
N LYS A 256 72.26 60.72 -78.74
CA LYS A 256 71.50 59.51 -79.10
C LYS A 256 71.86 58.31 -78.21
N ILE A 257 73.13 58.14 -77.86
CA ILE A 257 73.58 57.05 -76.98
C ILE A 257 73.03 57.24 -75.56
N ILE A 258 73.06 58.47 -75.03
CA ILE A 258 72.51 58.80 -73.71
C ILE A 258 71.00 58.55 -73.70
N GLU A 259 70.27 58.98 -74.73
CA GLU A 259 68.82 58.77 -74.84
C GLU A 259 68.45 57.27 -74.88
N GLN A 260 69.21 56.45 -75.61
CA GLN A 260 69.02 54.99 -75.64
C GLN A 260 69.27 54.35 -74.27
N ARG A 261 70.33 54.78 -73.56
CA ARG A 261 70.63 54.29 -72.20
C ARG A 261 69.58 54.73 -71.19
N MET A 262 69.10 55.97 -71.28
CA MET A 262 68.04 56.51 -70.42
C MET A 262 66.71 55.76 -70.61
N ARG A 263 66.31 55.49 -71.87
CA ARG A 263 65.12 54.67 -72.16
C ARG A 263 65.25 53.25 -71.64
N LYS A 264 66.44 52.63 -71.74
CA LYS A 264 66.69 51.30 -71.17
C LYS A 264 66.61 51.32 -69.63
N LEU A 265 67.11 52.37 -69.00
CA LEU A 265 67.06 52.55 -67.54
C LEU A 265 65.62 52.73 -67.04
N ILE A 266 64.80 53.53 -67.73
CA ILE A 266 63.37 53.71 -67.41
C ILE A 266 62.63 52.38 -67.51
N ARG A 267 62.80 51.63 -68.61
CA ARG A 267 62.14 50.31 -68.76
C ARG A 267 62.53 49.31 -67.67
N LEU A 268 63.82 49.26 -67.30
CA LEU A 268 64.28 48.39 -66.22
C LEU A 268 63.72 48.84 -64.88
N HIS A 269 63.61 50.15 -64.64
CA HIS A 269 63.03 50.70 -63.43
C HIS A 269 61.53 50.38 -63.32
N GLU A 270 60.76 50.54 -64.40
CA GLU A 270 59.34 50.15 -64.47
C GLU A 270 59.14 48.65 -64.26
N GLN A 271 60.00 47.80 -64.84
CA GLN A 271 59.94 46.35 -64.61
C GLN A 271 60.19 46.01 -63.13
N ILE A 272 61.18 46.62 -62.49
CA ILE A 272 61.44 46.43 -61.06
C ILE A 272 60.24 46.91 -60.24
N ALA A 273 59.64 48.05 -60.56
CA ALA A 273 58.44 48.55 -59.89
C ALA A 273 57.25 47.59 -60.05
N GLN A 274 57.01 47.10 -61.26
CA GLN A 274 55.95 46.12 -61.54
C GLN A 274 56.14 44.83 -60.75
N TRP A 275 57.37 44.28 -60.71
CA TRP A 275 57.67 43.07 -59.95
C TRP A 275 57.55 43.29 -58.43
N ARG A 276 57.94 44.45 -57.92
CA ARG A 276 57.72 44.81 -56.51
C ARG A 276 56.24 44.87 -56.15
N THR A 277 55.42 45.52 -56.99
CA THR A 277 53.97 45.57 -56.78
C THR A 277 53.35 44.18 -56.85
N LYS A 278 53.71 43.35 -57.84
CA LYS A 278 53.23 41.96 -57.96
C LYS A 278 53.63 41.10 -56.75
N MET A 279 54.85 41.26 -56.24
CA MET A 279 55.31 40.52 -55.07
C MET A 279 54.55 40.95 -53.81
N ALA A 280 54.28 42.24 -53.65
CA ALA A 280 53.50 42.77 -52.54
C ALA A 280 52.03 42.33 -52.58
N THR A 281 51.38 42.37 -53.76
CA THR A 281 49.99 41.92 -53.91
C THR A 281 49.87 40.41 -53.68
N SER A 282 50.79 39.61 -54.24
CA SER A 282 50.81 38.16 -54.02
C SER A 282 51.05 37.81 -52.55
N SER A 283 51.99 38.46 -51.86
CA SER A 283 52.22 38.26 -50.42
C SER A 283 50.96 38.56 -49.61
N ARG A 284 50.28 39.67 -49.90
CA ARG A 284 49.04 40.08 -49.21
C ARG A 284 47.90 39.08 -49.44
N GLU A 285 47.73 38.61 -50.67
CA GLU A 285 46.72 37.60 -51.01
C GLU A 285 46.99 36.27 -50.31
N TRP A 286 48.25 35.84 -50.25
CA TRP A 286 48.64 34.62 -49.54
C TRP A 286 48.45 34.73 -48.03
N GLU A 287 48.79 35.87 -47.43
CA GLU A 287 48.54 36.13 -46.01
C GLU A 287 47.04 36.15 -45.70
N GLN A 288 46.23 36.78 -46.54
CA GLN A 288 44.77 36.81 -46.37
C GLN A 288 44.16 35.42 -46.49
N ARG A 289 44.53 34.63 -47.52
CA ARG A 289 44.06 33.25 -47.67
C ARG A 289 44.48 32.37 -46.50
N ASN A 290 45.74 32.43 -46.09
CA ASN A 290 46.22 31.64 -44.96
C ASN A 290 45.54 32.03 -43.65
N LYS A 291 45.26 33.32 -43.44
CA LYS A 291 44.52 33.80 -42.28
C LYS A 291 43.08 33.27 -42.28
N ALA A 292 42.37 33.38 -43.39
CA ALA A 292 41.00 32.87 -43.53
C ALA A 292 40.93 31.36 -43.27
N LEU A 293 41.83 30.57 -43.88
CA LEU A 293 41.89 29.12 -43.66
C LEU A 293 42.23 28.76 -42.20
N LYS A 294 43.06 29.57 -41.54
CA LYS A 294 43.38 29.36 -40.12
C LYS A 294 42.21 29.68 -39.21
N ASP A 295 41.49 30.77 -39.48
CA ASP A 295 40.31 31.17 -38.73
C ASP A 295 39.19 30.12 -38.88
N GLU A 296 38.96 29.60 -40.10
CA GLU A 296 38.02 28.50 -40.36
C GLU A 296 38.43 27.21 -39.63
N LYS A 297 39.71 26.84 -39.69
CA LYS A 297 40.24 25.69 -38.95
C LYS A 297 39.99 25.85 -37.44
N ASP A 298 40.31 27.01 -36.88
CA ASP A 298 40.17 27.26 -35.45
C ASP A 298 38.69 27.25 -35.03
N MET A 299 37.79 27.75 -35.86
CA MET A 299 36.34 27.64 -35.66
C MET A 299 35.87 26.18 -35.67
N MET A 300 36.31 25.40 -36.65
CA MET A 300 35.99 23.96 -36.74
C MET A 300 36.54 23.17 -35.55
N VAL A 301 37.73 23.52 -35.06
CA VAL A 301 38.32 22.91 -33.85
C VAL A 301 37.48 23.23 -32.62
N LYS A 302 36.99 24.47 -32.47
CA LYS A 302 36.07 24.85 -31.38
C LYS A 302 34.78 24.05 -31.44
N HIS A 303 34.14 23.97 -32.61
CA HIS A 303 32.94 23.15 -32.79
C HIS A 303 33.18 21.67 -32.48
N TYR A 304 34.32 21.12 -32.90
CA TYR A 304 34.71 19.76 -32.55
C TYR A 304 34.88 19.57 -31.03
N GLN A 305 35.53 20.51 -30.34
CA GLN A 305 35.71 20.46 -28.89
C GLN A 305 34.38 20.56 -28.14
N GLU A 306 33.48 21.45 -28.56
CA GLU A 306 32.13 21.57 -28.02
C GLU A 306 31.34 20.29 -28.22
N LEU A 307 31.32 19.75 -29.43
CA LEU A 307 30.64 18.50 -29.73
C LEU A 307 31.21 17.33 -28.93
N LYS A 308 32.53 17.24 -28.81
CA LYS A 308 33.20 16.22 -27.98
C LYS A 308 32.84 16.36 -26.50
N SER A 309 32.73 17.60 -26.00
CA SER A 309 32.29 17.85 -24.62
C SER A 309 30.84 17.42 -24.41
N LYS A 310 29.94 17.71 -25.35
CA LYS A 310 28.54 17.27 -25.32
C LYS A 310 28.44 15.75 -25.37
N MET A 311 29.17 15.10 -26.28
CA MET A 311 29.23 13.64 -26.39
C MET A 311 29.71 13.00 -25.08
N ASN A 312 30.76 13.54 -24.46
CA ASN A 312 31.29 13.03 -23.20
C ASN A 312 30.30 13.21 -22.05
N ARG A 313 29.59 14.35 -21.97
CA ARG A 313 28.53 14.58 -20.98
C ARG A 313 27.38 13.58 -21.15
N MET A 314 26.92 13.34 -22.39
CA MET A 314 25.87 12.35 -22.63
C MET A 314 26.33 10.94 -22.25
N ARG A 315 27.55 10.53 -22.62
CA ARG A 315 28.09 9.22 -22.22
C ARG A 315 28.19 9.08 -20.70
N GLN A 316 28.60 10.12 -19.99
CA GLN A 316 28.67 10.12 -18.53
C GLN A 316 27.27 10.03 -17.90
N ALA A 317 26.30 10.79 -18.42
CA ALA A 317 24.92 10.75 -17.94
C ALA A 317 24.29 9.36 -18.14
N GLU A 318 24.42 8.77 -19.34
CA GLU A 318 23.93 7.41 -19.62
C GLU A 318 24.65 6.35 -18.78
N HIS A 319 25.96 6.50 -18.56
CA HIS A 319 26.71 5.60 -17.69
C HIS A 319 26.22 5.66 -16.23
N GLU A 320 25.99 6.87 -15.70
CA GLU A 320 25.48 7.03 -14.34
C GLU A 320 24.04 6.52 -14.23
N ARG A 321 23.20 6.76 -15.24
CA ARG A 321 21.83 6.22 -15.30
C ARG A 321 21.83 4.69 -15.31
N LEU A 322 22.68 4.07 -16.12
CA LEU A 322 22.82 2.60 -16.14
C LEU A 322 23.32 2.06 -14.81
N LYS A 323 24.28 2.73 -14.18
CA LYS A 323 24.79 2.37 -12.86
C LYS A 323 23.69 2.46 -11.80
N GLN A 324 22.90 3.52 -11.78
CA GLN A 324 21.76 3.67 -10.86
C GLN A 324 20.72 2.57 -11.09
N LEU A 325 20.35 2.30 -12.34
CA LEU A 325 19.41 1.22 -12.67
C LEU A 325 19.92 -0.15 -12.20
N SER A 326 21.21 -0.43 -12.37
CA SER A 326 21.84 -1.67 -11.91
C SER A 326 21.88 -1.76 -10.38
N LEU A 327 22.06 -0.64 -9.68
CA LEU A 327 22.03 -0.61 -8.21
C LEU A 327 20.61 -0.85 -7.71
N TYR A 328 19.62 -0.12 -8.22
CA TYR A 328 18.22 -0.27 -7.81
C TYR A 328 17.66 -1.66 -8.15
N SER A 329 17.99 -2.22 -9.31
CA SER A 329 17.59 -3.59 -9.64
C SER A 329 18.26 -4.60 -8.72
N GLY A 330 19.54 -4.43 -8.41
CA GLY A 330 20.25 -5.27 -7.46
C GLY A 330 19.70 -5.18 -6.03
N GLU A 331 19.32 -3.99 -5.56
CA GLU A 331 18.66 -3.78 -4.27
C GLU A 331 17.26 -4.40 -4.22
N ALA A 332 16.46 -4.21 -5.27
CA ALA A 332 15.13 -4.81 -5.36
C ALA A 332 15.19 -6.35 -5.39
N ILE A 333 16.14 -6.93 -6.14
CA ILE A 333 16.37 -8.38 -6.17
C ILE A 333 16.71 -8.88 -4.76
N LYS A 334 17.65 -8.24 -4.06
CA LYS A 334 18.01 -8.63 -2.68
C LYS A 334 16.84 -8.57 -1.72
N GLU A 335 16.00 -7.54 -1.83
CA GLU A 335 14.82 -7.41 -0.97
C GLU A 335 13.77 -8.48 -1.28
N LEU A 336 13.60 -8.84 -2.54
CA LEU A 336 12.73 -9.96 -2.95
C LEU A 336 13.29 -11.31 -2.49
N GLU A 337 14.60 -11.54 -2.60
CA GLU A 337 15.28 -12.73 -2.07
C GLU A 337 15.08 -12.82 -0.55
N ARG A 338 15.21 -11.71 0.19
CA ARG A 338 14.95 -11.66 1.64
C ARG A 338 13.50 -12.05 1.98
N LYS A 339 12.52 -11.54 1.22
CA LYS A 339 11.10 -11.91 1.39
C LYS A 339 10.85 -13.37 1.04
N LEU A 340 11.50 -13.90 0.01
CA LEU A 340 11.44 -15.30 -0.38
C LEU A 340 12.00 -16.19 0.73
N GLU A 341 13.16 -15.88 1.31
CA GLU A 341 13.73 -16.61 2.45
C GLU A 341 12.80 -16.62 3.66
N GLN A 342 12.13 -15.49 3.94
CA GLN A 342 11.15 -15.40 5.02
C GLN A 342 9.92 -16.28 4.74
N ALA A 343 9.39 -16.24 3.52
CA ALA A 343 8.27 -17.07 3.10
C ALA A 343 8.62 -18.57 3.17
N GLU A 344 9.79 -18.96 2.67
CA GLU A 344 10.30 -20.33 2.78
C GLU A 344 10.43 -20.77 4.24
N ARG A 345 10.94 -19.89 5.12
CA ARG A 345 11.06 -20.21 6.54
C ARG A 345 9.70 -20.44 7.18
N ILE A 346 8.71 -19.61 6.86
CA ILE A 346 7.33 -19.77 7.34
C ILE A 346 6.75 -21.10 6.83
N LEU A 347 6.92 -21.42 5.55
CA LEU A 347 6.44 -22.69 4.98
C LEU A 347 7.13 -23.90 5.59
N LYS A 348 8.46 -23.88 5.75
CA LYS A 348 9.23 -24.95 6.40
C LYS A 348 8.77 -25.17 7.85
N LEU A 349 8.54 -24.09 8.60
CA LEU A 349 8.00 -24.17 9.97
C LEU A 349 6.55 -24.69 9.99
N ALA A 350 5.71 -24.25 9.06
CA ALA A 350 4.34 -24.73 8.93
C ALA A 350 4.30 -26.24 8.61
N GLU A 351 5.15 -26.72 7.71
CA GLU A 351 5.27 -28.14 7.38
C GLU A 351 5.78 -28.97 8.57
N LEU A 352 6.79 -28.47 9.29
CA LEU A 352 7.30 -29.14 10.49
C LEU A 352 6.22 -29.22 11.56
N ASN A 353 5.49 -28.13 11.81
CA ASN A 353 4.39 -28.11 12.78
C ASN A 353 3.24 -29.03 12.36
N ARG A 354 2.90 -29.09 11.07
CA ARG A 354 1.85 -29.97 10.52
C ARG A 354 2.13 -31.46 10.74
N LYS A 355 3.40 -31.87 10.91
CA LYS A 355 3.74 -33.26 11.28
C LYS A 355 3.23 -33.65 12.67
N MET A 356 3.11 -32.68 13.58
CA MET A 356 2.65 -32.89 14.96
C MET A 356 1.14 -32.74 15.12
N GLU A 357 0.42 -32.30 14.07
CA GLU A 357 -1.03 -32.18 14.07
C GLU A 357 -1.70 -33.55 13.93
N THR A 358 -2.88 -33.71 14.53
CA THR A 358 -3.67 -34.95 14.42
C THR A 358 -4.29 -35.08 13.02
N GLU A 359 -4.63 -36.30 12.59
CA GLU A 359 -5.29 -36.52 11.29
C GLU A 359 -6.59 -35.70 11.14
N GLN A 360 -7.34 -35.52 12.23
CA GLN A 360 -8.54 -34.68 12.25
C GLN A 360 -8.22 -33.21 11.91
N GLU A 361 -7.15 -32.65 12.47
CA GLU A 361 -6.73 -31.27 12.22
C GLU A 361 -6.10 -31.08 10.83
N LYS A 362 -5.49 -32.13 10.28
CA LYS A 362 -4.96 -32.11 8.90
C LYS A 362 -6.07 -32.11 7.85
N ILE A 363 -7.18 -32.80 8.12
CA ILE A 363 -8.33 -32.96 7.22
C ILE A 363 -9.29 -31.78 7.36
N LEU A 364 -9.54 -31.29 8.59
CA LEU A 364 -10.43 -30.17 8.89
C LEU A 364 -9.71 -29.11 9.74
N PRO A 365 -8.85 -28.27 9.14
CA PRO A 365 -8.02 -27.32 9.89
C PRO A 365 -8.80 -26.17 10.55
N PHE A 366 -10.03 -25.89 10.08
CA PHE A 366 -10.81 -24.70 10.43
C PHE A 366 -12.23 -25.00 10.93
N ASP A 367 -12.48 -26.24 11.38
CA ASP A 367 -13.83 -26.72 11.69
C ASP A 367 -14.51 -25.91 12.82
N PRO A 368 -15.73 -25.37 12.61
CA PRO A 368 -16.44 -24.57 13.62
C PRO A 368 -17.05 -25.38 14.76
N THR A 369 -17.04 -26.72 14.68
CA THR A 369 -17.81 -27.62 15.55
C THR A 369 -17.18 -27.91 16.91
N HIS A 370 -15.91 -27.54 17.14
CA HIS A 370 -15.20 -27.81 18.40
C HIS A 370 -14.86 -26.58 19.24
N VAL A 371 -15.14 -25.37 18.75
CA VAL A 371 -15.17 -24.19 19.60
C VAL A 371 -16.62 -24.05 20.07
N SER A 372 -16.95 -24.65 21.22
CA SER A 372 -18.12 -24.16 21.95
C SER A 372 -17.99 -22.65 22.02
N THR A 373 -19.01 -21.96 21.51
CA THR A 373 -19.15 -20.52 21.48
C THR A 373 -18.85 -19.97 22.87
N ILE A 374 -17.60 -19.57 23.10
CA ILE A 374 -17.24 -18.66 24.18
C ILE A 374 -17.27 -17.30 23.49
N PRO A 375 -18.26 -16.45 23.80
CA PRO A 375 -18.20 -15.05 23.39
C PRO A 375 -16.88 -14.48 23.90
N ILE A 376 -16.02 -14.07 22.98
CA ILE A 376 -14.92 -13.18 23.33
C ILE A 376 -15.61 -11.86 23.70
N PRO A 377 -15.57 -11.41 24.96
CA PRO A 377 -15.99 -10.05 25.26
C PRO A 377 -15.05 -9.15 24.47
N ALA A 378 -15.61 -8.22 23.70
CA ALA A 378 -14.88 -7.27 22.89
C ALA A 378 -13.71 -6.67 23.71
N ALA A 379 -12.52 -6.74 23.13
CA ALA A 379 -11.32 -6.14 23.68
C ALA A 379 -11.35 -4.60 23.69
N ASP A 380 -12.47 -3.99 23.27
CA ASP A 380 -12.65 -2.54 23.18
C ASP A 380 -12.99 -1.86 24.52
N GLU A 381 -13.39 -2.60 25.56
CA GLU A 381 -13.89 -1.98 26.80
C GLU A 381 -12.79 -1.61 27.82
N LEU A 382 -11.54 -2.05 27.62
CA LEU A 382 -10.43 -1.78 28.55
C LEU A 382 -9.46 -0.67 28.12
N LEU A 383 -9.58 -0.15 26.89
CA LEU A 383 -8.81 1.03 26.44
C LEU A 383 -9.53 2.36 26.70
N ALA A 384 -10.86 2.34 26.88
CA ALA A 384 -11.65 3.54 27.14
C ALA A 384 -11.66 3.98 28.62
N SER A 385 -11.30 3.09 29.56
CA SER A 385 -11.38 3.38 31.01
C SER A 385 -10.09 3.94 31.63
N ALA A 386 -9.01 4.09 30.84
CA ALA A 386 -7.74 4.64 31.33
C ALA A 386 -7.51 6.12 30.95
N SER A 387 -8.40 6.75 30.19
CA SER A 387 -8.30 8.17 29.83
C SER A 387 -9.61 8.88 30.10
N LEU A 388 -9.86 9.21 31.37
CA LEU A 388 -10.51 10.47 31.80
C LEU A 388 -10.79 10.41 33.31
N GLN A 389 -9.80 10.88 34.08
CA GLN A 389 -10.05 11.54 35.35
C GLN A 389 -9.19 12.80 35.39
N ASP A 390 -9.90 13.93 35.30
CA ASP A 390 -9.62 15.27 35.83
C ASP A 390 -8.16 15.69 36.05
N VAL A 391 -7.73 16.76 35.36
CA VAL A 391 -7.43 18.05 36.01
C VAL A 391 -7.60 19.20 35.00
N ARG A 392 -8.47 20.15 35.39
CA ARG A 392 -8.66 21.50 34.85
C ARG A 392 -7.42 22.38 35.01
N ASP A 393 -7.33 23.35 34.10
CA ASP A 393 -6.71 24.68 34.23
C ASP A 393 -5.22 24.81 34.56
N GLY A 394 -4.54 25.59 33.72
CA GLY A 394 -3.25 26.18 34.04
C GLY A 394 -2.45 26.51 32.79
N GLY A 395 -2.59 27.73 32.27
CA GLY A 395 -1.68 28.23 31.26
C GLY A 395 -0.26 28.38 31.80
N TYR A 396 0.75 28.05 31.00
CA TYR A 396 2.05 28.72 31.01
C TYR A 396 2.85 28.36 29.75
N SER A 397 3.69 29.31 29.38
CA SER A 397 4.52 29.49 28.19
C SER A 397 5.62 28.45 27.93
N ASP A 398 6.06 28.45 26.65
CA ASP A 398 7.41 28.19 26.14
C ASP A 398 8.22 26.98 26.65
N ALA A 399 8.49 26.03 25.74
CA ALA A 399 9.79 25.39 25.61
C ALA A 399 9.95 24.72 24.24
N GLU A 400 10.92 25.20 23.47
CA GLU A 400 11.46 24.65 22.23
C GLU A 400 12.06 23.24 22.42
N ALA A 401 11.96 22.40 21.39
CA ALA A 401 13.05 21.59 20.79
C ALA A 401 12.50 20.65 19.69
N PRO A 402 13.32 20.21 18.72
CA PRO A 402 14.01 21.00 17.72
C PRO A 402 13.56 20.58 16.30
N THR A 403 13.39 21.56 15.42
CA THR A 403 13.31 21.33 13.97
C THR A 403 14.69 21.04 13.41
N SER A 404 14.80 20.05 12.53
CA SER A 404 15.83 20.03 11.48
C SER A 404 15.24 19.49 10.18
N PRO A 405 15.72 20.00 9.02
CA PRO A 405 14.89 20.18 7.85
C PRO A 405 15.25 19.21 6.73
N LEU A 406 14.26 18.82 5.93
CA LEU A 406 14.55 18.43 4.55
C LEU A 406 13.47 18.97 3.63
N ASN A 407 13.85 20.06 2.96
CA ASN A 407 13.18 20.67 1.84
C ASN A 407 13.99 20.31 0.59
N GLY A 408 13.30 19.95 -0.50
CA GLY A 408 13.82 20.13 -1.86
C GLY A 408 14.03 18.87 -2.71
N PHE A 409 13.53 18.97 -3.94
CA PHE A 409 13.57 18.07 -5.11
C PHE A 409 12.38 17.10 -5.21
N GLY A 410 11.57 17.10 -6.27
CA GLY A 410 11.69 17.77 -7.55
C GLY A 410 11.06 16.90 -8.64
N SER A 411 9.99 17.42 -9.26
CA SER A 411 9.42 17.06 -10.57
C SER A 411 9.12 15.59 -10.90
N GLY A 412 7.83 15.25 -10.82
CA GLY A 412 7.20 14.06 -11.41
C GLY A 412 7.07 14.08 -12.94
N ARG A 413 8.17 14.33 -13.67
CA ARG A 413 8.22 14.14 -15.14
C ARG A 413 8.89 12.83 -15.58
N GLU A 414 9.54 12.12 -14.67
CA GLU A 414 10.30 10.90 -15.00
C GLU A 414 9.47 9.61 -14.91
N THR A 415 8.36 9.62 -14.18
CA THR A 415 7.49 8.44 -13.99
C THR A 415 6.53 8.21 -15.16
N GLU A 416 6.19 9.25 -15.92
CA GLU A 416 5.34 9.13 -17.13
C GLU A 416 6.13 8.64 -18.36
N ALA A 417 7.38 9.06 -18.51
CA ALA A 417 8.24 8.63 -19.63
C ALA A 417 8.58 7.12 -19.56
N LEU A 418 8.70 6.56 -18.34
CA LEU A 418 8.95 5.13 -18.13
C LEU A 418 7.71 4.27 -18.46
N ALA A 419 6.50 4.80 -18.18
CA ALA A 419 5.23 4.13 -18.49
C ALA A 419 4.85 4.21 -19.98
N GLN A 420 5.33 5.22 -20.72
CA GLN A 420 5.18 5.34 -22.16
C GLN A 420 6.11 4.35 -22.90
N ALA A 421 7.39 4.25 -22.47
CA ALA A 421 8.36 3.34 -23.08
C ALA A 421 8.04 1.85 -22.89
N MET A 422 7.31 1.48 -21.83
CA MET A 422 6.82 0.11 -21.62
C MET A 422 5.65 -0.26 -22.56
N ARG A 423 4.88 0.72 -23.07
CA ARG A 423 3.81 0.47 -24.04
C ARG A 423 4.32 0.27 -25.46
N ASP A 424 5.42 0.94 -25.83
CA ASP A 424 5.96 0.90 -27.18
C ASP A 424 6.82 -0.35 -27.48
N PHE A 425 7.24 -1.11 -26.45
CA PHE A 425 8.02 -2.35 -26.63
C PHE A 425 7.15 -3.61 -26.80
N GLY A 426 5.83 -3.51 -26.58
CA GLY A 426 4.88 -4.64 -26.65
C GLY A 426 4.19 -4.82 -28.00
N GLY A 427 4.66 -4.16 -29.06
CA GLY A 427 4.05 -4.18 -30.38
C GLY A 427 4.71 -5.18 -31.33
N GLY A 428 4.25 -6.43 -31.30
CA GLY A 428 4.51 -7.37 -32.39
C GLY A 428 4.64 -8.81 -31.96
N LEU A 429 3.55 -9.58 -32.08
CA LEU A 429 3.51 -10.97 -32.55
C LEU A 429 2.05 -11.43 -32.67
N ASN A 430 1.56 -11.35 -33.91
CA ASN A 430 0.58 -12.18 -34.62
C ASN A 430 -0.75 -12.63 -33.99
N SER A 431 -1.79 -12.34 -34.78
CA SER A 431 -3.03 -13.09 -34.97
C SER A 431 -2.90 -14.61 -34.82
N ALA A 432 -3.86 -15.20 -34.11
CA ALA A 432 -4.49 -16.46 -34.47
C ALA A 432 -5.90 -16.48 -33.86
N ASP A 433 -6.90 -16.25 -34.72
CA ASP A 433 -8.29 -16.61 -34.44
C ASP A 433 -8.36 -18.12 -34.18
N GLY A 434 -8.81 -18.47 -32.98
CA GLY A 434 -8.96 -19.84 -32.52
C GLY A 434 -10.04 -19.90 -31.46
N ASP A 435 -11.27 -20.08 -31.93
CA ASP A 435 -12.43 -20.49 -31.14
C ASP A 435 -12.06 -21.75 -30.32
N PHE A 436 -11.99 -21.60 -28.99
CA PHE A 436 -11.87 -22.72 -28.08
C PHE A 436 -12.78 -22.51 -26.87
N THR A 437 -13.60 -23.52 -26.67
CA THR A 437 -14.66 -23.69 -25.69
C THR A 437 -14.30 -23.20 -24.28
N ARG A 438 -15.22 -22.42 -23.72
CA ARG A 438 -15.31 -22.08 -22.30
C ARG A 438 -15.50 -23.35 -21.46
N GLU A 439 -14.39 -23.91 -20.99
CA GLU A 439 -14.37 -24.79 -19.83
C GLU A 439 -14.34 -23.92 -18.56
N GLU A 440 -15.26 -24.18 -17.64
CA GLU A 440 -15.27 -23.63 -16.30
C GLU A 440 -14.01 -24.09 -15.55
N SER A 441 -12.95 -23.28 -15.57
CA SER A 441 -11.80 -23.50 -14.70
C SER A 441 -12.08 -22.87 -13.34
N GLU A 442 -12.11 -23.71 -12.30
CA GLU A 442 -12.04 -23.31 -10.90
C GLU A 442 -11.03 -22.17 -10.70
N ALA A 443 -11.47 -21.12 -10.00
CA ALA A 443 -10.67 -19.92 -9.78
C ALA A 443 -9.34 -20.27 -9.10
N ALA A 444 -8.24 -20.17 -9.84
CA ALA A 444 -6.91 -20.20 -9.26
C ALA A 444 -6.80 -19.10 -8.19
N PRO A 445 -6.23 -19.40 -7.00
CA PRO A 445 -6.12 -18.42 -5.93
C PRO A 445 -5.31 -17.22 -6.44
N THR A 446 -5.95 -16.06 -6.45
CA THR A 446 -5.32 -14.81 -6.87
C THR A 446 -4.19 -14.52 -5.88
N LEU A 447 -2.94 -14.55 -6.36
CA LEU A 447 -1.76 -14.20 -5.56
C LEU A 447 -1.80 -12.69 -5.28
N CYS A 448 -2.57 -12.29 -4.27
CA CYS A 448 -2.77 -10.92 -3.87
C CYS A 448 -2.15 -10.67 -2.49
N ALA A 449 -1.61 -9.46 -2.29
CA ALA A 449 -1.08 -9.02 -1.00
C ALA A 449 -2.17 -8.82 0.08
N TYR A 450 -3.44 -8.94 -0.30
CA TYR A 450 -4.59 -8.83 0.58
C TYR A 450 -5.31 -10.17 0.70
N ALA A 451 -5.81 -10.50 1.90
CA ALA A 451 -6.64 -11.67 2.11
C ALA A 451 -8.10 -11.36 1.75
N THR A 452 -8.75 -12.29 1.07
CA THR A 452 -10.18 -12.24 0.76
C THR A 452 -10.93 -13.29 1.55
N ASP A 453 -12.17 -12.99 1.93
CA ASP A 453 -13.07 -13.98 2.53
C ASP A 453 -13.58 -14.97 1.47
N GLU A 454 -14.34 -15.99 1.91
CA GLU A 454 -14.95 -17.00 1.03
C GLU A 454 -15.91 -16.41 -0.01
N ASN A 455 -16.29 -15.13 0.15
CA ASN A 455 -17.18 -14.38 -0.75
C ASN A 455 -16.41 -13.36 -1.61
N GLY A 456 -15.08 -13.36 -1.58
CA GLY A 456 -14.23 -12.47 -2.37
C GLY A 456 -14.11 -11.03 -1.84
N LYS A 457 -14.59 -10.73 -0.63
CA LYS A 457 -14.44 -9.41 0.01
C LYS A 457 -13.10 -9.29 0.71
N LEU A 458 -12.51 -8.09 0.70
CA LEU A 458 -11.26 -7.81 1.42
C LEU A 458 -11.46 -8.02 2.93
N VAL A 459 -10.62 -8.87 3.51
CA VAL A 459 -10.52 -9.03 4.96
C VAL A 459 -9.67 -7.88 5.53
N PRO A 460 -10.07 -7.25 6.64
CA PRO A 460 -9.20 -6.29 7.33
C PRO A 460 -7.93 -6.97 7.86
N GLU A 461 -6.79 -6.27 7.87
CA GLU A 461 -5.48 -6.83 8.29
C GLU A 461 -5.53 -7.47 9.70
N TRP A 462 -6.32 -6.90 10.61
CA TRP A 462 -6.53 -7.41 11.98
C TRP A 462 -7.15 -8.81 12.02
N HIS A 463 -7.87 -9.21 10.96
CA HIS A 463 -8.56 -10.51 10.89
C HIS A 463 -7.82 -11.55 10.03
N TYR A 464 -6.68 -11.23 9.40
CA TYR A 464 -5.92 -12.16 8.54
C TYR A 464 -5.55 -13.47 9.24
N LEU A 465 -5.24 -13.41 10.53
CA LEU A 465 -4.79 -14.57 11.30
C LEU A 465 -5.91 -15.20 12.15
N SER A 466 -7.17 -14.80 11.99
CA SER A 466 -8.29 -15.28 12.83
C SER A 466 -8.42 -16.81 12.80
N ASN A 467 -8.34 -17.42 11.62
CA ASN A 467 -8.40 -18.88 11.47
C ASN A 467 -7.15 -19.59 12.03
N PHE A 468 -5.97 -18.95 11.94
CA PHE A 468 -4.75 -19.44 12.58
C PHE A 468 -4.91 -19.47 14.12
N PHE A 469 -5.45 -18.39 14.71
CA PHE A 469 -5.67 -18.31 16.15
C PHE A 469 -6.75 -19.29 16.64
N LYS A 470 -7.80 -19.56 15.86
CA LYS A 470 -8.76 -20.63 16.17
C LYS A 470 -8.07 -21.99 16.28
N ARG A 471 -7.21 -22.33 15.32
CA ARG A 471 -6.42 -23.58 15.33
C ARG A 471 -5.45 -23.62 16.51
N TYR A 472 -4.76 -22.53 16.79
CA TYR A 472 -3.84 -22.40 17.92
C TYR A 472 -4.56 -22.59 19.28
N ASN A 473 -5.72 -21.95 19.45
CA ASN A 473 -6.51 -22.06 20.68
C ASN A 473 -7.04 -23.47 20.91
N LYS A 474 -7.43 -24.18 19.85
CA LYS A 474 -7.82 -25.60 19.94
C LYS A 474 -6.69 -26.46 20.52
N VAL A 475 -5.48 -26.34 19.95
CA VAL A 475 -4.31 -27.08 20.44
C VAL A 475 -3.98 -26.76 21.90
N ILE A 476 -4.19 -25.51 22.34
CA ILE A 476 -4.04 -25.12 23.76
C ILE A 476 -5.07 -25.84 24.64
N LEU A 477 -6.33 -25.91 24.22
CA LEU A 477 -7.38 -26.59 24.96
C LEU A 477 -7.10 -28.09 25.07
N ASP A 478 -6.68 -28.72 23.97
CA ASP A 478 -6.34 -30.14 23.95
C ASP A 478 -5.13 -30.44 24.84
N LYS A 479 -4.09 -29.59 24.80
CA LYS A 479 -2.95 -29.68 25.71
C LYS A 479 -3.38 -29.55 27.17
N ALA A 480 -4.27 -28.60 27.49
CA ALA A 480 -4.77 -28.41 28.85
C ALA A 480 -5.59 -29.63 29.34
N ALA A 481 -6.37 -30.25 28.47
CA ALA A 481 -7.10 -31.48 28.75
C ALA A 481 -6.14 -32.66 29.01
N LEU A 482 -5.12 -32.84 28.17
CA LEU A 482 -4.08 -33.85 28.35
C LEU A 482 -3.31 -33.65 29.66
N ASP A 483 -2.95 -32.42 29.99
CA ASP A 483 -2.27 -32.10 31.26
C ASP A 483 -3.16 -32.43 32.47
N LYS A 484 -4.47 -32.21 32.37
CA LYS A 484 -5.44 -32.56 33.42
C LYS A 484 -5.54 -34.08 33.62
N GLU A 485 -5.68 -34.85 32.53
CA GLU A 485 -5.69 -36.32 32.60
C GLU A 485 -4.36 -36.88 33.09
N LYS A 486 -3.23 -36.31 32.66
CA LYS A 486 -1.91 -36.69 33.17
C LYS A 486 -1.80 -36.47 34.68
N ARG A 487 -2.27 -35.33 35.21
CA ARG A 487 -2.29 -35.08 36.66
C ARG A 487 -3.16 -36.10 37.39
N ARG A 488 -4.37 -36.37 36.88
CA ARG A 488 -5.26 -37.38 37.44
C ARG A 488 -4.60 -38.77 37.47
N LEU A 489 -3.99 -39.20 36.37
CA LEU A 489 -3.29 -40.48 36.29
C LEU A 489 -2.09 -40.54 37.22
N LEU A 490 -1.35 -39.45 37.41
CA LEU A 490 -0.26 -39.37 38.37
C LEU A 490 -0.76 -39.48 39.81
N ASP A 491 -1.86 -38.80 40.14
CA ASP A 491 -2.49 -38.90 41.47
C ASP A 491 -3.00 -40.31 41.73
N ASP A 492 -3.65 -40.93 40.75
CA ASP A 492 -4.13 -42.31 40.87
C ASP A 492 -2.98 -43.32 40.94
N ASN A 493 -1.89 -43.11 40.19
CA ASN A 493 -0.68 -43.91 40.31
C ASN A 493 -0.02 -43.74 41.69
N ALA A 494 0.02 -42.52 42.22
CA ALA A 494 0.52 -42.24 43.56
C ALA A 494 -0.35 -42.94 44.63
N LYS A 495 -1.68 -42.91 44.49
CA LYS A 495 -2.61 -43.65 45.36
C LYS A 495 -2.40 -45.16 45.24
N LEU A 496 -2.25 -45.71 44.03
CA LEU A 496 -2.01 -47.14 43.82
C LEU A 496 -0.67 -47.58 44.41
N LYS A 497 0.40 -46.78 44.23
CA LYS A 497 1.69 -47.02 44.88
C LYS A 497 1.60 -46.97 46.40
N TYR A 498 0.82 -46.02 46.93
CA TYR A 498 0.57 -45.93 48.37
C TYR A 498 -0.20 -47.16 48.90
N VAL A 499 -1.26 -47.59 48.21
CA VAL A 499 -2.04 -48.79 48.57
C VAL A 499 -1.18 -50.05 48.44
N LEU A 500 -0.35 -50.15 47.41
CA LEU A 500 0.58 -51.27 47.24
C LEU A 500 1.64 -51.27 48.35
N LYS A 501 2.20 -50.11 48.71
CA LYS A 501 3.10 -49.98 49.86
C LYS A 501 2.40 -50.44 51.14
N GLN A 502 1.17 -49.98 51.39
CA GLN A 502 0.36 -50.39 52.54
C GLN A 502 0.07 -51.90 52.56
N TYR A 503 -0.19 -52.52 51.40
CA TYR A 503 -0.41 -53.96 51.28
C TYR A 503 0.88 -54.75 51.54
N LEU A 504 2.01 -54.30 50.99
CA LEU A 504 3.33 -54.91 51.24
C LEU A 504 3.75 -54.77 52.70
N ASP A 505 3.50 -53.62 53.32
CA ASP A 505 3.70 -53.36 54.75
C ASP A 505 2.75 -54.21 55.62
N GLY A 506 1.57 -54.56 55.09
CA GLY A 506 0.63 -55.47 55.75
C GLY A 506 1.05 -56.95 55.71
N ILE A 507 1.86 -57.35 54.72
CA ILE A 507 2.30 -58.74 54.51
C ILE A 507 3.73 -58.97 55.02
N THR A 508 4.60 -57.98 54.88
CA THR A 508 6.02 -58.05 55.27
C THR A 508 6.23 -57.31 56.59
N VAL A 509 6.95 -57.91 57.53
CA VAL A 509 7.23 -57.30 58.84
C VAL A 509 8.40 -56.32 58.67
N ASN A 510 8.09 -55.06 58.33
CA ASN A 510 9.07 -53.98 58.20
C ASN A 510 9.16 -53.12 59.47
N GLY A 511 10.32 -52.50 59.69
CA GLY A 511 10.57 -51.64 60.86
C GLY A 511 9.69 -50.37 60.94
N GLU A 512 9.13 -49.90 59.82
CA GLU A 512 8.13 -48.82 59.80
C GLU A 512 6.76 -49.28 60.31
N VAL A 513 6.38 -50.53 60.04
CA VAL A 513 5.08 -51.12 60.41
C VAL A 513 4.98 -51.37 61.90
N LEU A 514 6.09 -51.71 62.57
CA LEU A 514 6.17 -51.85 64.02
C LEU A 514 6.10 -50.51 64.77
N LYS A 515 6.50 -49.41 64.12
CA LYS A 515 6.45 -48.04 64.68
C LYS A 515 5.08 -47.39 64.50
N ASP A 516 4.27 -47.84 63.56
CA ASP A 516 2.91 -47.33 63.37
C ASP A 516 1.97 -47.87 64.48
N PRO A 517 1.44 -47.01 65.38
CA PRO A 517 0.58 -47.43 66.50
C PRO A 517 -0.80 -47.96 66.08
N LYS A 518 -1.09 -48.00 64.77
CA LYS A 518 -2.35 -48.50 64.17
C LYS A 518 -2.20 -49.87 63.50
N ASN A 519 -1.04 -50.50 63.63
CA ASN A 519 -0.74 -51.79 63.01
C ASN A 519 -1.60 -52.96 63.58
N PRO A 520 -1.85 -54.02 62.79
CA PRO A 520 -2.55 -55.22 63.26
C PRO A 520 -1.64 -56.19 64.02
N LEU A 521 -0.32 -56.04 63.90
CA LEU A 521 0.70 -56.95 64.45
C LEU A 521 0.98 -56.74 65.95
N LEU A 522 0.80 -55.51 66.48
CA LEU A 522 1.04 -55.20 67.90
C LEU A 522 -0.05 -54.26 68.45
N VAL A 523 -1.16 -54.83 68.92
CA VAL A 523 -2.31 -54.06 69.42
C VAL A 523 -2.06 -53.58 70.85
N VAL A 524 -1.77 -52.28 71.01
CA VAL A 524 -1.61 -51.63 72.32
C VAL A 524 -2.81 -50.71 72.59
N ASN A 525 -3.45 -50.87 73.75
CA ASN A 525 -4.54 -50.01 74.27
C ASN A 525 -5.74 -49.82 73.31
N ASN A 526 -6.21 -50.89 72.64
CA ASN A 526 -7.38 -50.86 71.73
C ASN A 526 -7.35 -49.74 70.67
N ARG A 527 -6.19 -49.16 70.37
CA ARG A 527 -6.07 -47.99 69.48
C ARG A 527 -6.56 -48.27 68.06
N ARG A 528 -6.33 -49.48 67.56
CA ARG A 528 -6.86 -49.96 66.26
C ARG A 528 -8.38 -50.07 66.24
N GLN A 529 -8.98 -50.61 67.30
CA GLN A 529 -10.44 -50.79 67.40
C GLN A 529 -11.16 -49.44 67.53
N ASN A 530 -10.54 -48.47 68.22
CA ASN A 530 -11.03 -47.10 68.29
C ASN A 530 -10.96 -46.41 66.92
N PHE A 531 -9.88 -46.61 66.14
CA PHE A 531 -9.77 -46.07 64.78
C PHE A 531 -10.83 -46.64 63.82
N MET A 532 -11.07 -47.96 63.87
CA MET A 532 -12.10 -48.60 63.05
C MET A 532 -13.52 -48.13 63.42
N LYS A 533 -13.80 -47.89 64.72
CA LYS A 533 -15.04 -47.26 65.18
C LYS A 533 -15.19 -45.82 64.70
N THR A 534 -14.14 -45.01 64.75
CA THR A 534 -14.20 -43.63 64.26
C THR A 534 -14.40 -43.55 62.74
N ALA A 535 -13.78 -44.46 61.98
CA ALA A 535 -13.95 -44.55 60.53
C ALA A 535 -15.37 -44.98 60.12
N SER A 536 -16.00 -45.89 60.89
CA SER A 536 -17.39 -46.29 60.64
C SER A 536 -18.40 -45.22 61.04
N MET A 537 -18.09 -44.36 62.02
CA MET A 537 -18.95 -43.23 62.39
C MET A 537 -18.87 -42.05 61.40
N THR A 538 -17.74 -41.82 60.75
CA THR A 538 -17.61 -40.79 59.71
C THR A 538 -18.21 -41.19 58.35
N ALA A 539 -18.36 -42.49 58.07
CA ALA A 539 -18.99 -42.98 56.84
C ALA A 539 -20.53 -42.85 56.83
N GLY A 540 -21.15 -42.63 58.01
CA GLY A 540 -22.62 -42.53 58.16
C GLY A 540 -23.21 -41.12 58.01
N LEU A 541 -22.38 -40.08 57.81
CA LEU A 541 -22.82 -38.71 57.55
C LEU A 541 -22.43 -38.32 56.12
N ALA A 542 -23.35 -38.58 55.19
CA ALA A 542 -23.29 -38.01 53.85
C ALA A 542 -23.36 -36.47 53.94
N PRO A 543 -22.40 -35.72 53.37
CA PRO A 543 -22.66 -34.32 53.07
C PRO A 543 -23.60 -34.24 51.87
N LYS A 544 -24.77 -33.64 52.11
CA LYS A 544 -25.70 -33.21 51.07
C LYS A 544 -24.94 -32.41 50.01
N SER A 545 -25.19 -32.72 48.75
CA SER A 545 -24.83 -31.89 47.62
C SER A 545 -25.41 -30.49 47.81
N VAL A 546 -24.54 -29.53 48.13
CA VAL A 546 -24.81 -28.11 47.90
C VAL A 546 -23.81 -27.68 46.85
N ASN A 547 -24.29 -27.59 45.62
CA ASN A 547 -23.67 -26.78 44.58
C ASN A 547 -23.77 -25.32 45.02
N THR A 548 -22.76 -24.86 45.76
CA THR A 548 -22.40 -23.45 45.83
C THR A 548 -20.89 -23.38 45.78
N LEU A 549 -20.38 -23.01 44.62
CA LEU A 549 -19.00 -22.54 44.43
C LEU A 549 -18.75 -21.37 45.40
N PRO A 550 -17.77 -21.45 46.31
CA PRO A 550 -17.15 -20.26 46.84
C PRO A 550 -16.10 -19.81 45.82
N ILE A 551 -16.35 -18.67 45.18
CA ILE A 551 -15.32 -17.89 44.49
C ILE A 551 -14.21 -17.59 45.52
N PRO A 552 -12.95 -18.01 45.31
CA PRO A 552 -11.86 -17.55 46.14
C PRO A 552 -11.54 -16.10 45.80
N SER A 553 -11.70 -15.24 46.80
CA SER A 553 -11.21 -13.86 46.80
C SER A 553 -9.73 -13.80 46.37
N ALA A 554 -9.41 -12.80 45.55
CA ALA A 554 -8.17 -12.62 44.80
C ALA A 554 -6.92 -12.24 45.66
N GLU A 555 -6.82 -12.68 46.91
CA GLU A 555 -5.75 -12.22 47.83
C GLU A 555 -4.69 -13.26 48.20
N GLN A 556 -4.79 -14.52 47.78
CA GLN A 556 -3.81 -15.55 48.17
C GLN A 556 -2.87 -16.00 47.05
N SER A 557 -3.06 -15.55 45.81
CA SER A 557 -2.12 -15.83 44.70
C SER A 557 -0.97 -14.81 44.60
N ARG A 558 -1.03 -13.69 45.34
CA ARG A 558 0.05 -12.66 45.34
C ARG A 558 1.22 -12.95 46.29
N ARG A 559 1.18 -13.99 47.12
CA ARG A 559 2.27 -14.32 48.07
C ARG A 559 3.28 -15.36 47.59
N ASN A 560 2.99 -16.14 46.54
CA ASN A 560 3.92 -17.18 46.07
C ASN A 560 4.70 -16.83 44.80
N THR A 561 4.49 -15.64 44.21
CA THR A 561 5.34 -15.13 43.11
C THR A 561 6.43 -14.16 43.60
N ALA A 562 6.42 -13.76 44.88
CA ALA A 562 7.39 -12.85 45.47
C ALA A 562 8.63 -13.53 46.10
N MET A 563 8.71 -14.87 46.12
CA MET A 563 9.81 -15.62 46.78
C MET A 563 10.74 -16.39 45.80
N SER A 564 10.70 -16.09 44.50
CA SER A 564 11.62 -16.70 43.50
C SER A 564 12.53 -15.69 42.76
N SER A 565 12.48 -14.39 43.08
CA SER A 565 13.34 -13.36 42.45
C SER A 565 14.34 -12.67 43.37
N GLN A 566 14.64 -13.25 44.55
CA GLN A 566 15.77 -12.83 45.39
C GLN A 566 16.78 -13.98 45.55
N LYS A 567 17.47 -14.35 44.47
CA LYS A 567 18.79 -15.04 44.54
C LYS A 567 19.41 -15.24 43.15
N LYS A 568 19.71 -14.15 42.45
CA LYS A 568 20.89 -14.08 41.56
C LYS A 568 21.46 -12.67 41.67
N GLY A 569 22.27 -12.52 42.71
CA GLY A 569 23.13 -11.36 42.88
C GLY A 569 24.11 -11.28 41.72
N VAL A 570 24.23 -10.07 41.21
CA VAL A 570 25.32 -9.57 40.39
C VAL A 570 26.64 -9.85 41.09
N THR A 571 27.51 -10.64 40.48
CA THR A 571 28.95 -10.68 40.80
C THR A 571 29.68 -9.97 39.67
N VAL A 572 29.99 -8.69 39.92
CA VAL A 572 31.05 -7.94 39.23
C VAL A 572 32.27 -7.94 40.16
N LEU A 573 33.43 -7.78 39.55
CA LEU A 573 34.81 -7.67 40.06
C LEU A 573 35.61 -8.95 39.82
N GLN A 574 36.86 -8.94 39.35
CA GLN A 574 37.76 -7.99 38.68
C GLN A 574 39.02 -8.85 38.38
N TYR A 575 39.76 -8.53 37.32
CA TYR A 575 41.21 -8.77 37.12
C TYR A 575 41.86 -10.08 37.58
N ASN A 576 42.42 -10.84 36.62
CA ASN A 576 43.86 -11.09 36.60
C ASN A 576 44.32 -11.73 35.27
N MET A 577 45.21 -11.05 34.56
CA MET A 577 46.27 -11.68 33.75
C MET A 577 47.31 -12.24 34.73
N PRO A 578 48.01 -13.35 34.42
CA PRO A 578 49.35 -13.17 33.87
C PRO A 578 49.87 -14.28 32.92
N SER A 579 50.83 -13.83 32.10
CA SER A 579 51.90 -14.53 31.37
C SER A 579 51.55 -15.36 30.14
#